data_AF-A0A7S2UK84-F1
#
_entry.id   AF-A0A7S2UK84-F1
#
_cell.length_a   1.000
_cell.length_b   1.000
_cell.length_c   1.000
_cell.angle_alpha   90.00
_cell.angle_beta   90.00
_cell.angle_gamma   90.00
#
_symmetry.space_group_name_H-M   'P 1'
#
loop_
_entity.id
_entity.type
_entity.pdbx_description
1 polymer ?
#
loop_
_entity_poly.entity_id
_entity_poly.type
_entity_poly.pdbx_seq_one_letter_code
_entity_poly.pdbx_strand_id
1 'polypeptide(L)'
;MIRFVVHNSRTVTVNIASKFLFQPGSLRIRAQHRCIMNTVDAKRLLGLVGSKFDARELRSAYFEAAKRCHPDSSTAEEAADTRLFMEVTDAYEALQVEIRHGANSNINHNNSNSDAENDRFITISEEMQYRRACLDQLGVPAEVVEESKRCPLFREWLQGKTDAASYWQRFFMQFGGLAPMLQPNAIFIGAGEDSTKPDSERRRRRKR
;
A
#
# COMPACT_ATOMS: atom_id res chain seq x y z
N MET A 1 -17.21 -25.15 -15.61
CA MET A 1 -15.87 -24.92 -16.20
C MET A 1 -16.10 -24.44 -17.63
N ILE A 2 -16.14 -23.12 -17.84
CA ILE A 2 -16.41 -22.52 -19.15
C ILE A 2 -15.07 -22.04 -19.70
N ARG A 3 -14.62 -22.64 -20.80
CA ARG A 3 -13.45 -22.19 -21.55
C ARG A 3 -13.91 -21.20 -22.60
N PHE A 4 -13.42 -19.96 -22.53
CA PHE A 4 -13.47 -19.03 -23.64
C PHE A 4 -12.16 -19.13 -24.41
N VAL A 5 -12.24 -19.63 -25.65
CA VAL A 5 -11.16 -19.51 -26.63
C VAL A 5 -11.50 -18.28 -27.47
N VAL A 6 -10.71 -17.23 -27.31
CA VAL A 6 -10.76 -16.05 -28.19
C VAL A 6 -9.44 -16.00 -28.94
N HIS A 7 -9.49 -16.36 -30.22
CA HIS A 7 -8.48 -15.98 -31.19
C HIS A 7 -8.90 -14.64 -31.79
N ASN A 8 -8.08 -13.60 -31.66
CA ASN A 8 -7.98 -12.63 -32.75
C ASN A 8 -6.62 -11.93 -32.76
N SER A 9 -5.96 -12.04 -33.90
CA SER A 9 -4.68 -11.44 -34.24
C SER A 9 -4.91 -10.01 -34.71
N ARG A 10 -4.14 -9.04 -34.19
CA ARG A 10 -3.61 -7.89 -34.94
C ARG A 10 -2.62 -7.11 -34.08
N THR A 11 -1.40 -7.07 -34.59
CA THR A 11 -0.26 -6.26 -34.17
C THR A 11 -0.52 -4.78 -34.40
N VAL A 12 -0.32 -3.96 -33.35
CA VAL A 12 0.00 -2.54 -33.48
C VAL A 12 1.25 -2.29 -32.65
N THR A 13 2.38 -2.12 -33.35
CA THR A 13 3.63 -1.64 -32.78
C THR A 13 3.57 -0.12 -32.65
N VAL A 14 3.54 0.39 -31.43
CA VAL A 14 3.77 1.80 -31.13
C VAL A 14 5.16 1.92 -30.52
N ASN A 15 6.10 2.45 -31.30
CA ASN A 15 7.40 2.89 -30.79
C ASN A 15 7.19 4.22 -30.07
N ILE A 16 7.22 4.19 -28.74
CA ILE A 16 7.41 5.39 -27.92
C ILE A 16 8.74 5.22 -27.21
N ALA A 17 9.79 5.71 -27.87
CA ALA A 17 11.02 6.04 -27.19
C ALA A 17 10.75 7.27 -26.34
N SER A 18 10.68 7.10 -25.02
CA SER A 18 10.86 8.19 -24.09
C SER A 18 11.74 7.74 -22.94
N LYS A 19 12.93 8.34 -22.93
CA LYS A 19 13.98 8.20 -21.93
C LYS A 19 13.44 8.61 -20.57
N PHE A 20 13.31 7.66 -19.66
CA PHE A 20 13.52 7.87 -18.23
C PHE A 20 14.19 6.62 -17.69
N LEU A 21 15.52 6.65 -17.62
CA LEU A 21 16.30 5.75 -16.79
C LEU A 21 16.01 6.14 -15.33
N PHE A 22 14.88 5.68 -14.80
CA PHE A 22 14.66 5.62 -13.38
C PHE A 22 15.30 4.31 -12.91
N GLN A 23 16.47 4.38 -12.30
CA GLN A 23 17.11 3.22 -11.68
C GLN A 23 16.25 2.78 -10.49
N PRO A 24 15.59 1.60 -10.51
CA PRO A 24 14.95 1.04 -9.33
C PRO A 24 15.98 0.14 -8.66
N GLY A 25 16.84 0.73 -7.82
CA GLY A 25 18.00 0.01 -7.32
C GLY A 25 18.66 0.63 -6.10
N SER A 26 17.90 1.00 -5.07
CA SER A 26 18.46 1.15 -3.72
C SER A 26 17.38 1.10 -2.64
N LEU A 27 16.72 -0.06 -2.48
CA LEU A 27 16.11 -0.40 -1.19
C LEU A 27 17.22 -0.89 -0.25
N ARG A 28 18.15 0.01 0.10
CA ARG A 28 19.02 -0.18 1.25
C ARG A 28 18.18 0.03 2.50
N ILE A 29 17.84 -1.08 3.13
CA ILE A 29 17.87 -1.30 4.58
C ILE A 29 18.14 0.00 5.36
N ARG A 30 17.08 0.76 5.68
CA ARG A 30 17.09 1.73 6.79
C ARG A 30 16.23 1.18 7.92
N ALA A 31 16.56 -0.04 8.33
CA ALA A 31 16.21 -0.50 9.65
C ALA A 31 17.25 0.12 10.61
N GLN A 32 16.75 0.89 11.59
CA GLN A 32 17.42 1.20 12.86
C GLN A 32 18.41 2.38 12.93
N HIS A 33 18.03 3.54 12.39
CA HIS A 33 18.44 4.81 13.00
C HIS A 33 17.20 5.69 13.23
N ARG A 34 16.23 5.18 14.00
CA ARG A 34 15.26 6.11 14.64
C ARG A 34 16.01 6.80 15.77
N CYS A 35 16.81 7.81 15.45
CA CYS A 35 17.20 8.78 16.44
C CYS A 35 15.90 9.43 16.92
N ILE A 36 15.64 9.35 18.23
CA ILE A 36 14.55 10.09 18.87
C ILE A 36 14.96 11.55 18.79
N MET A 37 14.64 12.20 17.67
CA MET A 37 14.88 13.62 17.51
C MET A 37 13.79 14.38 18.25
N ASN A 38 14.20 15.37 19.06
CA ASN A 38 13.24 16.19 19.77
C ASN A 38 12.39 16.99 18.78
N THR A 39 11.11 17.16 19.09
CA THR A 39 10.17 17.92 18.25
C THR A 39 10.62 19.36 18.02
N VAL A 40 11.24 19.98 19.03
CA VAL A 40 11.79 21.34 18.93
C VAL A 40 12.93 21.41 17.92
N ASP A 41 13.85 20.44 17.97
CA ASP A 41 15.00 20.38 17.06
C ASP A 41 14.55 20.09 15.63
N ALA A 42 13.59 19.19 15.45
CA ALA A 42 12.99 18.89 14.15
C ALA A 42 12.31 20.12 13.51
N LYS A 43 11.56 20.91 14.30
CA LYS A 43 10.92 22.16 13.83
C LYS A 43 11.97 23.17 13.38
N ARG A 44 13.03 23.34 14.19
CA ARG A 44 14.14 24.23 13.86
C ARG A 44 14.85 23.81 12.57
N LEU A 45 15.08 22.51 12.38
CA LEU A 45 15.77 21.98 11.20
C LEU A 45 14.99 22.27 9.89
N LEU A 46 13.66 22.18 9.94
CA LEU A 46 12.80 22.51 8.80
C LEU A 46 12.50 24.02 8.67
N GLY A 47 13.02 24.86 9.57
CA GLY A 47 12.75 26.30 9.57
C GLY A 47 11.32 26.67 10.00
N LEU A 48 10.62 25.76 10.69
CA LEU A 48 9.29 25.98 11.24
C LEU A 48 9.40 26.74 12.57
N VAL A 49 9.42 28.06 12.51
CA VAL A 49 9.48 28.93 13.69
C VAL A 49 8.06 29.27 14.13
N GLY A 50 7.40 28.36 14.85
CA GLY A 50 6.02 28.58 15.30
C GLY A 50 5.48 27.49 16.22
N SER A 51 4.48 27.83 17.04
CA SER A 51 3.78 26.88 17.92
C SER A 51 2.86 25.92 17.16
N LYS A 52 2.35 26.34 16.00
CA LYS A 52 1.40 25.57 15.18
C LYS A 52 1.82 25.70 13.72
N PHE A 53 1.84 24.57 13.02
CA PHE A 53 2.11 24.48 11.59
C PHE A 53 1.10 23.50 10.99
N ASP A 54 0.71 23.72 9.75
CA ASP A 54 -0.21 22.82 9.03
C ASP A 54 0.55 21.70 8.31
N ALA A 55 -0.12 20.59 7.99
CA ALA A 55 0.45 19.50 7.20
C ALA A 55 0.91 19.97 5.81
N ARG A 56 0.26 20.99 5.25
CA ARG A 56 0.71 21.65 4.00
C ARG A 56 2.03 22.39 4.21
N GLU A 57 2.15 23.13 5.30
CA GLU A 57 3.35 23.90 5.64
C GLU A 57 4.55 22.98 5.92
N LEU A 58 4.33 21.89 6.66
CA LEU A 58 5.34 20.86 6.90
C LEU A 58 5.89 20.28 5.58
N ARG A 59 5.00 19.96 4.63
CA ARG A 59 5.40 19.44 3.31
C ARG A 59 6.20 20.46 2.51
N SER A 60 5.78 21.72 2.50
CA SER A 60 6.51 22.80 1.81
C SER A 60 7.90 23.00 2.42
N ALA A 61 8.00 23.09 3.75
CA ALA A 61 9.26 23.28 4.45
C ALA A 61 10.24 22.11 4.22
N TYR A 62 9.74 20.87 4.27
CA TYR A 62 10.53 19.69 3.92
C TYR A 62 11.03 19.74 2.48
N PHE A 63 10.16 20.07 1.51
CA PHE A 63 10.56 20.12 0.11
C PHE A 63 11.66 21.16 -0.15
N GLU A 64 11.55 22.34 0.45
CA GLU A 64 12.59 23.36 0.32
C GLU A 64 13.91 22.95 0.98
N ALA A 65 13.85 22.36 2.19
CA ALA A 65 15.04 21.88 2.88
C ALA A 65 15.72 20.75 2.10
N ALA A 66 14.95 19.75 1.68
CA ALA A 66 15.40 18.61 0.87
C ALA A 66 16.03 19.05 -0.45
N LYS A 67 15.45 20.05 -1.12
CA LYS A 67 16.00 20.60 -2.37
C LYS A 67 17.36 21.27 -2.17
N ARG A 68 17.62 21.86 -0.99
CA ARG A 68 18.90 22.52 -0.67
C ARG A 68 19.99 21.52 -0.30
N CYS A 69 19.64 20.41 0.36
CA CYS A 69 20.59 19.38 0.79
C CYS A 69 20.62 18.15 -0.11
N HIS A 70 19.99 18.19 -1.29
CA HIS A 70 20.01 17.05 -2.20
C HIS A 70 21.43 16.90 -2.78
N PRO A 71 22.03 15.69 -2.77
CA PRO A 71 23.40 15.48 -3.26
C PRO A 71 23.56 15.87 -4.74
N ASP A 72 22.51 15.75 -5.56
CA ASP A 72 22.56 16.18 -6.97
C ASP A 72 22.56 17.72 -7.17
N SER A 73 22.32 18.50 -6.12
CA SER A 73 22.21 19.98 -6.20
C SER A 73 23.46 20.72 -5.74
N SER A 74 24.36 20.06 -5.01
CA SER A 74 25.60 20.65 -4.50
C SER A 74 26.80 20.15 -5.29
N THR A 75 27.66 21.08 -5.71
CA THR A 75 28.79 20.78 -6.61
C THR A 75 30.12 20.58 -5.89
N ALA A 76 30.16 20.47 -4.54
CA ALA A 76 31.43 20.52 -3.82
C ALA A 76 31.58 19.69 -2.52
N GLU A 77 30.52 19.26 -1.81
CA GLU A 77 30.67 18.54 -0.52
C GLU A 77 29.65 17.39 -0.30
N GLU A 78 29.71 16.36 -1.15
CA GLU A 78 28.74 15.25 -1.22
C GLU A 78 28.45 14.51 0.11
N ALA A 79 29.45 14.39 1.00
CA ALA A 79 29.33 13.62 2.23
C ALA A 79 28.56 14.34 3.35
N ALA A 80 28.66 15.68 3.42
CA ALA A 80 27.95 16.47 4.42
C ALA A 80 26.46 16.61 4.05
N ASP A 81 26.17 16.82 2.78
CA ASP A 81 24.80 17.00 2.28
C ASP A 81 23.97 15.74 2.40
N THR A 82 24.58 14.56 2.20
CA THR A 82 23.89 13.28 2.41
C THR A 82 23.42 13.10 3.86
N ARG A 83 24.24 13.51 4.84
CA ARG A 83 23.86 13.44 6.26
C ARG A 83 22.75 14.43 6.59
N LEU A 84 22.87 15.66 6.10
CA LEU A 84 21.84 16.68 6.30
C LEU A 84 20.50 16.28 5.68
N PHE A 85 20.51 15.66 4.50
CA PHE A 85 19.30 15.12 3.87
C PHE A 85 18.64 14.03 4.72
N MET A 86 19.43 13.15 5.34
CA MET A 86 18.91 12.18 6.30
C MET A 86 18.24 12.85 7.48
N GLU A 87 18.92 13.83 8.10
CA GLU A 87 18.38 14.55 9.26
C GLU A 87 17.09 15.30 8.93
N VAL A 88 17.01 15.93 7.75
CA VAL A 88 15.80 16.61 7.24
C VAL A 88 14.65 15.62 7.05
N THR A 89 14.95 14.40 6.58
CA THR A 89 13.96 13.34 6.43
C THR A 89 13.46 12.85 7.79
N ASP A 90 14.37 12.59 8.73
CA ASP A 90 14.04 12.16 10.08
C ASP A 90 13.20 13.21 10.83
N ALA A 91 13.51 14.51 10.65
CA ALA A 91 12.71 15.61 11.19
C ALA A 91 11.28 15.61 10.67
N TYR A 92 11.13 15.43 9.36
CA TYR A 92 9.83 15.40 8.71
C TYR A 92 8.96 14.24 9.23
N GLU A 93 9.53 13.05 9.34
CA GLU A 93 8.82 11.88 9.87
C GLU A 93 8.41 12.08 11.35
N ALA A 94 9.30 12.62 12.18
CA ALA A 94 9.01 12.91 13.58
C ALA A 94 7.84 13.90 13.73
N LEU A 95 7.80 14.95 12.90
CA LEU A 95 6.73 15.95 12.93
C LEU A 95 5.42 15.46 12.32
N GLN A 96 5.45 14.55 11.35
CA GLN A 96 4.23 13.88 10.87
C GLN A 96 3.57 13.06 11.99
N VAL A 97 4.37 12.39 12.83
CA VAL A 97 3.90 11.69 14.01
C VAL A 97 3.29 12.70 15.01
N GLU A 98 3.94 13.84 15.24
CA GLU A 98 3.39 14.92 16.08
C GLU A 98 2.07 15.49 15.56
N ILE A 99 1.89 15.73 14.26
CA ILE A 99 0.60 16.18 13.70
C ILE A 99 -0.50 15.12 13.96
N ARG A 100 -0.17 13.84 13.77
CA ARG A 100 -1.09 12.72 14.01
C ARG A 100 -1.47 12.57 15.48
N HIS A 101 -0.52 12.77 16.41
CA HIS A 101 -0.76 12.62 17.85
C HIS A 101 -1.24 13.90 18.54
N GLY A 102 -0.85 15.07 18.05
CA GLY A 102 -1.27 16.38 18.54
C GLY A 102 -2.75 16.66 18.28
N ALA A 103 -3.31 16.07 17.21
CA ALA A 103 -4.76 16.01 17.01
C ALA A 103 -5.47 15.02 17.96
N ASN A 104 -4.74 14.05 18.53
CA ASN A 104 -5.28 12.98 19.38
C ASN A 104 -5.05 13.16 20.89
N SER A 105 -4.28 14.16 21.34
CA SER A 105 -4.02 14.38 22.77
C SER A 105 -5.22 14.96 23.54
N ASN A 106 -6.36 15.22 22.89
CA ASN A 106 -7.53 15.82 23.52
C ASN A 106 -8.87 15.22 23.05
N ILE A 107 -8.88 13.98 22.54
CA ILE A 107 -10.13 13.37 22.05
C ILE A 107 -10.39 12.07 22.82
N ASN A 108 -11.19 12.26 23.87
CA ASN A 108 -12.19 11.30 24.31
C ASN A 108 -12.75 10.55 23.11
N HIS A 109 -12.69 9.23 23.20
CA HIS A 109 -13.33 8.25 22.34
C HIS A 109 -14.80 8.65 22.08
N ASN A 110 -15.08 9.35 20.98
CA ASN A 110 -16.38 9.42 20.32
C ASN A 110 -16.31 10.29 19.05
N ASN A 111 -16.24 9.58 17.91
CA ASN A 111 -17.00 9.88 16.69
C ASN A 111 -16.78 11.24 16.00
N SER A 112 -15.99 11.30 14.91
CA SER A 112 -16.08 12.38 13.89
C SER A 112 -15.32 12.06 12.57
N ASN A 113 -16.00 11.37 11.66
CA ASN A 113 -16.08 11.62 10.20
C ASN A 113 -15.13 12.66 9.55
N SER A 114 -13.81 12.44 9.53
CA SER A 114 -12.90 13.25 8.68
C SER A 114 -11.69 12.49 8.13
N ASP A 115 -11.79 11.17 7.99
CA ASP A 115 -10.68 10.28 7.60
C ASP A 115 -10.63 9.88 6.11
N ALA A 116 -11.28 10.62 5.20
CA ALA A 116 -11.37 10.18 3.80
C ALA A 116 -10.02 10.14 3.02
N GLU A 117 -8.94 10.74 3.53
CA GLU A 117 -7.62 10.69 2.88
C GLU A 117 -6.57 9.83 3.60
N ASN A 118 -6.69 9.60 4.91
CA ASN A 118 -5.78 8.70 5.64
C ASN A 118 -6.24 7.23 5.63
N ASP A 119 -7.49 6.95 5.25
CA ASP A 119 -8.10 5.60 5.22
C ASP A 119 -7.73 4.76 3.97
N ARG A 120 -6.77 5.23 3.15
CA ARG A 120 -6.28 4.46 1.99
C ARG A 120 -5.08 3.57 2.28
N PHE A 121 -4.45 3.71 3.44
CA PHE A 121 -3.34 2.85 3.81
C PHE A 121 -3.83 1.68 4.66
N ILE A 122 -4.21 0.60 3.99
CA ILE A 122 -4.45 -0.69 4.64
C ILE A 122 -3.16 -1.08 5.36
N THR A 123 -3.23 -1.25 6.67
CA THR A 123 -2.07 -1.66 7.46
C THR A 123 -1.71 -3.12 7.17
N ILE A 124 -0.44 -3.50 7.37
CA ILE A 124 0.02 -4.89 7.19
C ILE A 124 -0.78 -5.86 8.07
N SER A 125 -1.18 -5.41 9.26
CA SER A 125 -2.00 -6.19 10.18
C SER A 125 -3.41 -6.45 9.64
N GLU A 126 -4.05 -5.44 9.07
CA GLU A 126 -5.37 -5.57 8.44
C GLU A 126 -5.31 -6.46 7.20
N GLU A 127 -4.28 -6.30 6.36
CA GLU A 127 -4.06 -7.19 5.21
C GLU A 127 -3.92 -8.65 5.65
N MET A 128 -3.12 -8.91 6.70
CA MET A 128 -2.94 -10.27 7.22
C MET A 128 -4.24 -10.84 7.82
N GLN A 129 -5.03 -10.02 8.52
CA GLN A 129 -6.34 -10.43 9.04
C GLN A 129 -7.30 -10.80 7.91
N TYR A 130 -7.34 -10.00 6.85
CA TYR A 130 -8.15 -10.28 5.67
C TYR A 130 -7.75 -11.58 4.98
N ARG A 131 -6.44 -11.82 4.82
CA ARG A 131 -5.91 -13.08 4.26
C ARG A 131 -6.35 -14.30 5.05
N ARG A 132 -6.26 -14.26 6.39
CA ARG A 132 -6.75 -15.34 7.26
C ARG A 132 -8.26 -15.53 7.14
N ALA A 133 -9.03 -14.46 7.18
CA ALA A 133 -10.48 -14.52 7.06
C ALA A 133 -10.96 -15.14 5.73
N CYS A 134 -10.30 -14.82 4.61
CA CYS A 134 -10.60 -15.42 3.31
C CYS A 134 -10.40 -16.95 3.32
N LEU A 135 -9.31 -17.42 3.92
CA LEU A 135 -9.04 -18.85 4.05
C LEU A 135 -10.01 -19.53 5.02
N ASP A 136 -10.22 -18.95 6.20
CA ASP A 136 -11.02 -19.57 7.27
C ASP A 136 -12.51 -19.65 6.91
N GLN A 137 -13.06 -18.60 6.30
CA GLN A 137 -14.49 -18.51 6.00
C GLN A 137 -14.82 -19.02 4.59
N LEU A 138 -14.09 -18.55 3.57
CA LEU A 138 -14.40 -18.87 2.18
C LEU A 138 -13.64 -20.10 1.66
N GLY A 139 -12.55 -20.51 2.32
CA GLY A 139 -11.65 -21.55 1.83
C GLY A 139 -10.88 -21.13 0.58
N VAL A 140 -10.73 -19.84 0.33
CA VAL A 140 -10.14 -19.28 -0.90
C VAL A 140 -9.07 -18.23 -0.54
N PRO A 141 -7.91 -18.20 -1.23
CA PRO A 141 -6.90 -17.16 -0.99
C PRO A 141 -7.41 -15.75 -1.29
N ALA A 142 -6.93 -14.76 -0.55
CA ALA A 142 -7.34 -13.36 -0.71
C ALA A 142 -7.09 -12.80 -2.11
N GLU A 143 -6.04 -13.25 -2.80
CA GLU A 143 -5.72 -12.85 -4.17
C GLU A 143 -6.82 -13.26 -5.15
N VAL A 144 -7.35 -14.47 -4.99
CA VAL A 144 -8.43 -14.99 -5.83
C VAL A 144 -9.73 -14.25 -5.53
N VAL A 145 -9.96 -13.89 -4.27
CA VAL A 145 -11.09 -13.05 -3.86
C VAL A 145 -10.99 -11.66 -4.50
N GLU A 146 -9.84 -11.00 -4.44
CA GLU A 146 -9.61 -9.68 -5.06
C GLU A 146 -9.75 -9.73 -6.59
N GLU A 147 -9.23 -10.77 -7.24
CA GLU A 147 -9.39 -10.96 -8.68
C GLU A 147 -10.87 -11.19 -9.04
N SER A 148 -11.59 -11.96 -8.22
CA SER A 148 -13.04 -12.16 -8.40
C SER A 148 -13.82 -10.85 -8.22
N LYS A 149 -13.45 -10.00 -7.25
CA LYS A 149 -14.05 -8.66 -7.07
C LYS A 149 -13.88 -7.76 -8.29
N ARG A 150 -12.86 -7.98 -9.14
CA ARG A 150 -12.66 -7.21 -10.39
C ARG A 150 -13.56 -7.68 -11.53
N CYS A 151 -14.07 -8.91 -11.47
CA CYS A 151 -14.91 -9.48 -12.51
C CYS A 151 -16.33 -8.88 -12.48
N PRO A 152 -16.83 -8.28 -13.58
CA PRO A 152 -18.19 -7.72 -13.62
C PRO A 152 -19.29 -8.76 -13.39
N LEU A 153 -19.13 -9.97 -13.94
CA LEU A 153 -20.10 -11.06 -13.77
C LEU A 153 -20.19 -11.52 -12.31
N PHE A 154 -19.08 -11.51 -11.58
CA PHE A 154 -19.08 -11.81 -10.16
C PHE A 154 -19.84 -10.75 -9.36
N ARG A 155 -19.68 -9.47 -9.71
CA ARG A 155 -20.43 -8.37 -9.06
C ARG A 155 -21.92 -8.45 -9.34
N GLU A 156 -22.31 -8.79 -10.56
CA GLU A 156 -23.71 -9.03 -10.93
C GLU A 156 -24.27 -10.23 -10.16
N TRP A 157 -23.53 -11.34 -10.12
CA TRP A 157 -23.89 -12.51 -9.31
C TRP A 157 -24.05 -12.18 -7.82
N LEU A 158 -23.16 -11.32 -7.29
CA LEU A 158 -23.18 -10.88 -5.90
C LEU A 158 -24.44 -10.06 -5.57
N GLN A 159 -25.09 -9.42 -6.54
CA GLN A 159 -26.38 -8.73 -6.36
C GLN A 159 -27.58 -9.70 -6.35
N GLY A 160 -27.37 -10.97 -6.71
CA GLY A 160 -28.41 -11.99 -6.72
C GLY A 160 -28.95 -12.34 -5.33
N LYS A 161 -30.14 -12.94 -5.29
CA LYS A 161 -30.82 -13.37 -4.05
C LYS A 161 -30.49 -14.79 -3.61
N THR A 162 -29.34 -15.32 -4.01
CA THR A 162 -28.93 -16.67 -3.63
C THR A 162 -28.32 -16.66 -2.22
N ASP A 163 -28.45 -17.76 -1.48
CA ASP A 163 -27.83 -17.88 -0.15
C ASP A 163 -26.31 -17.70 -0.21
N ALA A 164 -25.69 -18.18 -1.30
CA ALA A 164 -24.28 -17.98 -1.57
C ALA A 164 -23.92 -16.50 -1.75
N ALA A 165 -24.70 -15.75 -2.54
CA ALA A 165 -24.47 -14.31 -2.71
C ALA A 165 -24.62 -13.57 -1.38
N SER A 166 -25.67 -13.88 -0.61
CA SER A 166 -25.89 -13.31 0.75
C SER A 166 -24.76 -13.65 1.73
N TYR A 167 -24.16 -14.83 1.61
CA TYR A 167 -23.00 -15.23 2.40
C TYR A 167 -21.77 -14.38 2.08
N TRP A 168 -21.45 -14.21 0.79
CA TRP A 168 -20.34 -13.37 0.34
C TRP A 168 -20.54 -11.89 0.65
N GLN A 169 -21.76 -11.37 0.52
CA GLN A 169 -22.08 -10.00 0.90
C GLN A 169 -21.81 -9.75 2.39
N ARG A 170 -22.26 -10.66 3.27
CA ARG A 170 -22.00 -10.57 4.71
C ARG A 170 -20.51 -10.60 5.03
N PHE A 171 -19.76 -11.48 4.36
CA PHE A 171 -18.30 -11.52 4.47
C PHE A 171 -17.68 -10.17 4.10
N PHE A 172 -17.99 -9.63 2.91
CA PHE A 172 -17.42 -8.34 2.50
C PHE A 172 -17.81 -7.20 3.43
N MET A 173 -19.04 -7.18 3.94
CA MET A 173 -19.49 -6.15 4.87
C MET A 173 -18.66 -6.11 6.18
N GLN A 174 -18.05 -7.23 6.58
CA GLN A 174 -17.16 -7.31 7.74
C GLN A 174 -15.71 -6.91 7.44
N PHE A 175 -15.27 -7.00 6.17
CA PHE A 175 -13.86 -6.86 5.78
C PHE A 175 -13.65 -5.80 4.68
N GLY A 176 -14.12 -4.57 4.89
CA GLY A 176 -13.84 -3.43 3.99
C GLY A 176 -14.66 -3.41 2.70
N GLY A 177 -15.67 -4.26 2.57
CA GLY A 177 -16.60 -4.27 1.44
C GLY A 177 -15.95 -4.70 0.12
N LEU A 178 -16.30 -3.98 -0.94
CA LEU A 178 -15.73 -4.15 -2.29
C LEU A 178 -14.47 -3.29 -2.51
N ALA A 179 -13.99 -2.58 -1.48
CA ALA A 179 -12.72 -1.91 -1.57
C ALA A 179 -11.58 -2.95 -1.70
N PRO A 180 -10.50 -2.61 -2.42
CA PRO A 180 -9.30 -3.45 -2.43
C PRO A 180 -8.74 -3.57 -1.01
N MET A 181 -8.48 -4.78 -0.54
CA MET A 181 -7.89 -5.04 0.78
C MET A 181 -6.45 -5.55 0.71
N LEU A 182 -5.89 -5.69 -0.49
CA LEU A 182 -4.50 -6.07 -0.72
C LEU A 182 -3.72 -4.88 -1.26
N GLN A 183 -2.52 -4.64 -0.71
CA GLN A 183 -1.62 -3.64 -1.26
C GLN A 183 -1.12 -4.09 -2.65
N PRO A 184 -1.15 -3.23 -3.69
CA PRO A 184 -0.76 -3.57 -5.06
C PRO A 184 0.66 -4.15 -5.21
N ASN A 185 1.54 -3.88 -4.24
CA ASN A 185 2.95 -4.22 -4.29
C ASN A 185 3.35 -5.39 -3.37
N ALA A 186 2.41 -6.06 -2.71
CA ALA A 186 2.72 -7.15 -1.79
C ALA A 186 3.08 -8.48 -2.48
N ILE A 187 3.02 -8.54 -3.82
CA ILE A 187 3.26 -9.77 -4.58
C ILE A 187 4.65 -9.70 -5.21
N PHE A 188 5.48 -10.69 -4.84
CA PHE A 188 6.63 -11.21 -5.60
C PHE A 188 8.07 -10.88 -5.15
N ILE A 189 8.36 -10.83 -3.85
CA ILE A 189 9.72 -11.11 -3.35
C ILE A 189 9.60 -12.01 -2.11
N GLY A 190 9.37 -13.30 -2.30
CA GLY A 190 9.35 -14.23 -1.16
C GLY A 190 8.57 -15.54 -1.31
N ALA A 191 7.91 -15.79 -2.44
CA ALA A 191 7.44 -17.14 -2.77
C ALA A 191 8.67 -17.97 -3.18
N GLY A 192 9.43 -18.40 -2.17
CA GLY A 192 10.38 -19.48 -2.32
C GLY A 192 9.67 -20.67 -2.94
N GLU A 193 10.29 -21.18 -3.99
CA GLU A 193 10.06 -22.51 -4.52
C GLU A 193 10.12 -23.51 -3.37
N ASP A 194 8.98 -23.93 -2.82
CA ASP A 194 8.95 -25.26 -2.23
C ASP A 194 7.55 -25.89 -2.23
N SER A 195 7.53 -27.06 -2.85
CA SER A 195 6.69 -28.24 -2.57
C SER A 195 5.25 -28.04 -2.06
N THR A 196 4.28 -28.34 -2.93
CA THR A 196 3.55 -29.62 -2.90
C THR A 196 2.48 -29.64 -4.00
N LYS A 197 2.65 -30.54 -4.97
CA LYS A 197 1.59 -30.92 -5.91
C LYS A 197 0.56 -31.76 -5.13
N PRO A 198 -0.74 -31.45 -5.15
CA PRO A 198 -1.74 -32.46 -4.87
C PRO A 198 -1.90 -33.31 -6.13
N ASP A 199 -1.21 -34.44 -6.10
CA ASP A 199 -1.61 -35.64 -6.84
C ASP A 199 -3.03 -36.05 -6.41
N SER A 200 -3.95 -36.17 -7.38
CA SER A 200 -5.01 -37.20 -7.40
C SER A 200 -6.05 -36.93 -8.49
N GLU A 201 -5.81 -37.56 -9.64
CA GLU A 201 -6.64 -38.70 -10.06
C GLU A 201 -8.17 -38.61 -9.80
N ARG A 202 -8.93 -37.98 -10.70
CA ARG A 202 -10.32 -38.41 -10.99
C ARG A 202 -10.64 -38.39 -12.48
N ARG A 203 -10.08 -39.39 -13.15
CA ARG A 203 -10.42 -39.88 -14.48
C ARG A 203 -11.86 -40.44 -14.48
N ARG A 204 -12.88 -39.59 -14.68
CA ARG A 204 -14.24 -40.07 -14.98
C ARG A 204 -14.28 -40.65 -16.40
N ARG A 205 -14.07 -41.97 -16.51
CA ARG A 205 -14.39 -42.77 -17.68
C ARG A 205 -15.90 -42.67 -17.95
N ARG A 206 -16.25 -42.07 -19.08
CA ARG A 206 -17.60 -42.13 -19.67
C ARG A 206 -17.78 -43.55 -20.23
N LYS A 207 -18.69 -44.34 -19.66
CA LYS A 207 -19.14 -45.60 -20.27
C LYS A 207 -20.13 -45.22 -21.38
N ARG A 208 -19.89 -45.76 -22.58
CA ARG A 208 -20.83 -45.70 -23.70
C ARG A 208 -22.11 -46.44 -23.37
#